data_AF-A0A5Y1GKM4-F1
#
_entry.id   AF-A0A5Y1GKM4-F1
#
_cell.length_a   1.000
_cell.length_b   1.000
_cell.length_c   1.000
_cell.angle_alpha   90.00
_cell.angle_beta   90.00
_cell.angle_gamma   90.00
#
_symmetry.space_group_name_H-M   'P 1'
#
loop_
_entity.id
_entity.type
_entity.pdbx_description
1 polymer ?
#
loop_
_entity_poly.entity_id
_entity_poly.type
_entity_poly.pdbx_seq_one_letter_code
_entity_poly.pdbx_strand_id
1 'polypeptide(L)'
;MMDFIYQELAKAGIALSVKELFTRVVSAWDKKNLSGKQLVRELTGSDVYLNYLEKHVARVVRLRTIHSADYDILLTNLYHPLGITSLSPGATEHKVNDGFYIENQHITNIIGIAGQGKSTILRKLFIEQIKNGTKIPFFIELRRTGNDGIIKSLENTLINLGLHPTSQAIDELLFSNKISLMLDGFDEVNSKQKDILLSEILMLNVKYALQVIVTSRPGTTVCNEPSIVNYKVEKLKEKDILAIIEKLNTNNGVIDKEQLPKIKDIIKNNKNLVSVMTSPILVTLFHVCYPFMDIIPNNTVEFYSNLFMTLYLRHDKVKNFDREKSSSLSHNEAYDCFCTLCFYSIYTNNHEFTEQSLNEYTEKSMKLKGRFGECKAESLAQDFINVTCL
;
A
#
# COMPACT_ATOMS: atom_id res chain seq x y z
N MET A 1 18.12 7.44 -17.27
CA MET A 1 17.11 6.96 -16.30
C MET A 1 15.72 7.46 -16.67
N MET A 2 15.56 8.76 -16.96
CA MET A 2 14.35 9.43 -17.50
C MET A 2 13.68 8.62 -18.64
N ASP A 3 14.49 8.26 -19.65
CA ASP A 3 14.03 7.55 -20.84
C ASP A 3 13.49 6.13 -20.54
N PHE A 4 14.07 5.42 -19.57
CA PHE A 4 13.64 4.06 -19.22
C PHE A 4 12.27 4.04 -18.53
N ILE A 5 12.04 4.94 -17.56
CA ILE A 5 10.77 5.02 -16.83
C ILE A 5 9.64 5.40 -17.78
N TYR A 6 9.89 6.39 -18.64
CA TYR A 6 8.93 6.79 -19.67
C TYR A 6 8.60 5.63 -20.61
N GLN A 7 9.61 4.89 -21.08
CA GLN A 7 9.40 3.72 -21.95
C GLN A 7 8.57 2.62 -21.29
N GLU A 8 8.78 2.33 -19.99
CA GLU A 8 7.95 1.36 -19.26
C GLU A 8 6.49 1.83 -19.15
N LEU A 9 6.26 3.09 -18.79
CA LEU A 9 4.90 3.65 -18.70
C LEU A 9 4.22 3.73 -20.07
N ALA A 10 4.97 4.01 -21.13
CA ALA A 10 4.47 4.03 -22.49
C ALA A 10 4.08 2.64 -22.98
N LYS A 11 4.90 1.61 -22.71
CA LYS A 11 4.57 0.21 -23.01
C LYS A 11 3.31 -0.25 -22.29
N ALA A 12 3.07 0.25 -21.08
CA ALA A 12 1.85 -0.02 -20.31
C ALA A 12 0.64 0.84 -20.75
N GLY A 13 0.79 1.71 -21.75
CA GLY A 13 -0.25 2.62 -22.23
C GLY A 13 -0.53 3.83 -21.32
N ILE A 14 0.11 3.91 -20.15
CA ILE A 14 -0.16 4.94 -19.13
C ILE A 14 0.26 6.33 -19.64
N ALA A 15 1.43 6.47 -20.27
CA ALA A 15 1.90 7.76 -20.78
C ALA A 15 0.93 8.36 -21.80
N LEU A 16 0.45 7.54 -22.74
CA LEU A 16 -0.55 7.95 -23.74
C LEU A 16 -1.86 8.38 -23.08
N SER A 17 -2.35 7.61 -22.10
CA SER A 17 -3.55 7.94 -21.35
C SER A 17 -3.43 9.24 -20.55
N VAL A 18 -2.26 9.56 -19.97
CA VAL A 18 -2.04 10.85 -19.29
C VAL A 18 -2.12 12.02 -20.27
N LYS A 19 -1.50 11.89 -21.45
CA LYS A 19 -1.55 12.93 -22.48
C LYS A 19 -2.98 13.18 -22.95
N GLU A 20 -3.74 12.11 -23.16
CA GLU A 20 -5.14 12.19 -23.53
C GLU A 20 -6.00 12.77 -22.39
N LEU A 21 -5.80 12.34 -21.15
CA LEU A 21 -6.46 12.87 -19.94
C LEU A 21 -6.33 14.40 -19.88
N PHE A 22 -5.11 14.93 -19.98
CA PHE A 22 -4.91 16.38 -19.90
C PHE A 22 -5.61 17.12 -21.03
N THR A 23 -5.53 16.60 -22.26
CA THR A 23 -6.20 17.18 -23.43
C THR A 23 -7.72 17.21 -23.22
N ARG A 24 -8.31 16.10 -22.77
CA ARG A 24 -9.74 15.99 -22.47
C ARG A 24 -10.16 16.95 -21.37
N VAL A 25 -9.43 17.00 -20.27
CA VAL A 25 -9.72 17.89 -19.14
C VAL A 25 -9.69 19.37 -19.55
N VAL A 26 -8.66 19.81 -20.28
CA VAL A 26 -8.58 21.20 -20.77
C VAL A 26 -9.73 21.53 -21.72
N SER A 27 -10.08 20.60 -22.61
CA SER A 27 -11.16 20.77 -23.60
C SER A 27 -12.55 20.86 -22.94
N ALA A 28 -12.77 20.05 -21.90
CA ALA A 28 -14.02 19.99 -21.15
C ALA A 28 -14.10 21.03 -20.01
N TRP A 29 -13.08 21.89 -19.87
CA TRP A 29 -13.07 22.95 -18.86
C TRP A 29 -14.01 24.09 -19.28
N ASP A 30 -14.89 24.48 -18.37
CA ASP A 30 -15.87 25.54 -18.61
C ASP A 30 -15.21 26.93 -18.78
N LYS A 31 -16.05 27.98 -18.84
CA LYS A 31 -15.57 29.38 -18.96
C LYS A 31 -15.31 30.03 -17.59
N LYS A 32 -15.31 29.26 -16.49
CA LYS A 32 -15.03 29.72 -15.13
C LYS A 32 -13.67 29.17 -14.67
N ASN A 33 -13.21 29.62 -13.50
CA ASN A 33 -12.00 29.08 -12.86
C ASN A 33 -10.78 29.11 -13.80
N LEU A 34 -10.52 30.27 -14.41
CA LEU A 34 -9.55 30.43 -15.49
C LEU A 34 -8.09 30.29 -15.03
N SER A 35 -7.79 30.66 -13.79
CA SER A 35 -6.48 30.44 -13.17
C SER A 35 -6.24 28.94 -12.96
N GLY A 36 -7.27 28.20 -12.52
CA GLY A 36 -7.23 26.73 -12.45
C GLY A 36 -7.07 26.10 -13.84
N LYS A 37 -7.78 26.62 -14.85
CA LYS A 37 -7.64 26.15 -16.25
C LYS A 37 -6.23 26.36 -16.78
N GLN A 38 -5.63 27.52 -16.47
CA GLN A 38 -4.28 27.86 -16.87
C GLN A 38 -3.26 26.89 -16.26
N LEU A 39 -3.41 26.57 -14.97
CA LEU A 39 -2.58 25.59 -14.28
C LEU A 39 -2.64 24.20 -14.95
N VAL A 40 -3.83 23.76 -15.38
CA VAL A 40 -3.98 22.48 -16.10
C VAL A 40 -3.49 22.55 -17.54
N ARG A 41 -3.54 23.71 -18.20
CA ARG A 41 -2.86 23.90 -19.49
C ARG A 41 -1.34 23.78 -19.35
N GLU A 42 -0.77 24.29 -18.28
CA GLU A 42 0.67 24.16 -18.02
C GLU A 42 1.09 22.71 -17.79
N LEU A 43 0.24 21.87 -17.19
CA LEU A 43 0.45 20.42 -17.12
C LEU A 43 0.61 19.75 -18.50
N THR A 44 0.09 20.36 -19.58
CA THR A 44 0.25 19.85 -20.95
C THR A 44 1.60 20.20 -21.59
N GLY A 45 2.34 21.14 -20.99
CA GLY A 45 3.68 21.50 -21.43
C GLY A 45 4.63 20.31 -21.29
N SER A 46 5.54 20.13 -22.26
CA SER A 46 6.41 18.94 -22.37
C SER A 46 7.12 18.61 -21.05
N ASP A 47 7.74 19.59 -20.40
CA ASP A 47 8.52 19.37 -19.18
C ASP A 47 7.63 19.02 -17.98
N VAL A 48 6.50 19.70 -17.82
CA VAL A 48 5.57 19.47 -16.70
C VAL A 48 4.84 18.14 -16.88
N TYR A 49 4.48 17.77 -18.10
CA TYR A 49 3.91 16.47 -18.43
C TYR A 49 4.88 15.32 -18.09
N LEU A 50 6.16 15.44 -18.47
CA LEU A 50 7.18 14.47 -18.11
C LEU A 50 7.39 14.42 -16.59
N ASN A 51 7.39 15.57 -15.91
CA ASN A 51 7.44 15.62 -14.46
C ASN A 51 6.23 14.92 -13.81
N TYR A 52 5.01 15.09 -14.33
CA TYR A 52 3.82 14.40 -13.81
C TYR A 52 3.97 12.89 -13.96
N LEU A 53 4.47 12.42 -15.10
CA LEU A 53 4.74 11.00 -15.31
C LEU A 53 5.79 10.46 -14.34
N GLU A 54 6.91 11.14 -14.16
CA GLU A 54 8.05 10.59 -13.42
C GLU A 54 7.98 10.83 -11.92
N LYS A 55 7.61 12.05 -11.52
CA LYS A 55 7.60 12.45 -10.11
C LYS A 55 6.29 12.09 -9.41
N HIS A 56 5.21 11.87 -10.16
CA HIS A 56 3.92 11.49 -9.60
C HIS A 56 3.50 10.08 -10.03
N VAL A 57 3.13 9.88 -11.30
CA VAL A 57 2.55 8.61 -11.78
C VAL A 57 3.48 7.42 -11.52
N ALA A 58 4.76 7.50 -11.88
CA ALA A 58 5.72 6.42 -11.71
C ALA A 58 5.86 5.98 -10.25
N ARG A 59 5.83 6.93 -9.29
CA ARG A 59 5.90 6.63 -7.85
C ARG A 59 4.65 5.94 -7.32
N VAL A 60 3.51 6.16 -7.97
CA VAL A 60 2.23 5.53 -7.62
C VAL A 60 2.14 4.13 -8.22
N VAL A 61 2.56 3.95 -9.47
CA VAL A 61 2.36 2.68 -10.19
C VAL A 61 3.50 1.68 -10.02
N ARG A 62 4.69 2.12 -9.64
CA ARG A 62 5.83 1.22 -9.34
C ARG A 62 5.80 0.84 -7.86
N LEU A 63 6.04 -0.45 -7.62
CA LEU A 63 6.01 -1.04 -6.30
C LEU A 63 7.25 -1.89 -6.10
N ARG A 64 7.86 -1.73 -4.93
CA ARG A 64 8.74 -2.73 -4.36
C ARG A 64 7.89 -3.66 -3.51
N THR A 65 8.03 -4.96 -3.71
CA THR A 65 7.27 -5.96 -2.96
C THR A 65 8.22 -6.85 -2.20
N ILE A 66 7.74 -7.53 -1.17
CA ILE A 66 8.50 -8.57 -0.45
C ILE A 66 9.07 -9.63 -1.42
N HIS A 67 8.34 -9.90 -2.49
CA HIS A 67 8.72 -10.85 -3.53
C HIS A 67 9.82 -10.33 -4.49
N SER A 68 10.02 -9.02 -4.54
CA SER A 68 10.94 -8.36 -5.46
C SER A 68 11.52 -7.12 -4.76
N ALA A 69 12.39 -7.38 -3.79
CA ALA A 69 13.00 -6.34 -2.96
C ALA A 69 14.12 -5.58 -3.70
N ASP A 70 14.77 -6.22 -4.66
CA ASP A 70 15.95 -5.66 -5.35
C ASP A 70 15.61 -4.72 -6.51
N TYR A 71 14.36 -4.74 -6.99
CA TYR A 71 13.92 -3.89 -8.10
C TYR A 71 12.42 -3.56 -8.03
N ASP A 72 12.06 -2.40 -8.56
CA ASP A 72 10.66 -1.97 -8.59
C ASP A 72 9.93 -2.62 -9.78
N ILE A 73 8.71 -3.09 -9.55
CA ILE A 73 7.85 -3.70 -10.56
C ILE A 73 6.63 -2.81 -10.81
N LEU A 74 6.19 -2.74 -12.06
CA LEU A 74 4.96 -2.05 -12.42
C LEU A 74 3.74 -2.81 -11.88
N LEU A 75 2.83 -2.08 -11.22
CA LEU A 75 1.61 -2.63 -10.62
C LEU A 75 0.82 -3.52 -11.60
N THR A 76 0.72 -3.14 -12.87
CA THR A 76 -0.01 -3.91 -13.90
C THR A 76 0.51 -5.35 -14.02
N ASN A 77 1.80 -5.59 -13.78
CA ASN A 77 2.43 -6.90 -13.92
C ASN A 77 2.12 -7.80 -12.72
N LEU A 78 1.82 -7.24 -11.55
CA LEU A 78 1.59 -7.98 -10.30
C LEU A 78 0.12 -7.95 -9.83
N TYR A 79 -0.69 -7.04 -10.35
CA TYR A 79 -2.03 -6.81 -9.80
C TYR A 79 -2.95 -8.01 -10.00
N HIS A 80 -3.59 -8.45 -8.91
CA HIS A 80 -4.72 -9.39 -8.94
C HIS A 80 -5.99 -8.64 -8.52
N PRO A 81 -7.10 -8.72 -9.27
CA PRO A 81 -8.34 -8.01 -8.93
C PRO A 81 -8.91 -8.41 -7.57
N LEU A 82 -9.02 -7.41 -6.68
CA LEU A 82 -9.59 -7.57 -5.34
C LEU A 82 -11.06 -7.19 -5.32
N GLY A 83 -11.84 -7.93 -4.52
CA GLY A 83 -13.26 -7.65 -4.31
C GLY A 83 -13.43 -6.51 -3.30
N ILE A 84 -14.38 -5.62 -3.55
CA ILE A 84 -14.86 -4.63 -2.61
C ILE A 84 -16.39 -4.67 -2.56
N THR A 85 -16.97 -4.51 -1.38
CA THR A 85 -18.44 -4.49 -1.20
C THR A 85 -18.81 -3.24 -0.43
N SER A 86 -19.78 -2.47 -0.94
CA SER A 86 -20.32 -1.33 -0.18
C SER A 86 -20.99 -1.81 1.11
N LEU A 87 -20.88 -1.04 2.18
CA LEU A 87 -21.60 -1.32 3.43
C LEU A 87 -23.09 -0.90 3.37
N SER A 88 -23.56 -0.40 2.23
CA SER A 88 -24.98 -0.13 2.01
C SER A 88 -25.80 -1.43 1.96
N PRO A 89 -27.06 -1.43 2.47
CA PRO A 89 -27.93 -2.60 2.39
C PRO A 89 -28.11 -3.12 0.96
N GLY A 90 -27.99 -4.44 0.77
CA GLY A 90 -28.19 -5.09 -0.54
C GLY A 90 -27.04 -4.93 -1.53
N ALA A 91 -25.91 -4.34 -1.13
CA ALA A 91 -24.75 -4.21 -2.00
C ALA A 91 -24.12 -5.57 -2.37
N THR A 92 -23.60 -5.65 -3.58
CA THR A 92 -22.89 -6.82 -4.11
C THR A 92 -21.38 -6.57 -4.15
N GLU A 93 -20.60 -7.65 -4.14
CA GLU A 93 -19.16 -7.58 -4.36
C GLU A 93 -18.85 -7.09 -5.79
N HIS A 94 -17.96 -6.11 -5.89
CA HIS A 94 -17.39 -5.61 -7.14
C HIS A 94 -15.90 -5.92 -7.19
N LYS A 95 -15.42 -6.48 -8.31
CA LYS A 95 -13.98 -6.65 -8.53
C LYS A 95 -13.38 -5.35 -9.07
N VAL A 96 -12.39 -4.82 -8.37
CA VAL A 96 -11.56 -3.71 -8.86
C VAL A 96 -10.63 -4.28 -9.93
N ASN A 97 -10.99 -4.12 -11.21
CA ASN A 97 -10.21 -4.60 -12.34
C ASN A 97 -9.98 -3.47 -13.36
N ASP A 98 -9.37 -3.77 -14.51
CA ASP A 98 -9.35 -2.86 -15.66
C ASP A 98 -10.76 -2.36 -16.00
N GLY A 99 -10.90 -1.05 -16.20
CA GLY A 99 -12.17 -0.37 -16.44
C GLY A 99 -13.01 -0.06 -15.20
N PHE A 100 -12.61 -0.50 -14.00
CA PHE A 100 -13.32 -0.16 -12.78
C PHE A 100 -12.86 1.20 -12.23
N TYR A 101 -13.81 2.12 -12.06
CA TYR A 101 -13.59 3.41 -11.41
C TYR A 101 -14.85 3.82 -10.63
N ILE A 102 -14.68 4.68 -9.64
CA ILE A 102 -15.79 5.20 -8.83
C ILE A 102 -16.28 6.49 -9.51
N GLU A 103 -17.54 6.52 -9.92
CA GLU A 103 -18.10 7.65 -10.70
C GLU A 103 -18.63 8.80 -9.85
N ASN A 104 -18.95 8.54 -8.58
CA ASN A 104 -19.64 9.52 -7.75
C ASN A 104 -18.71 10.65 -7.27
N GLN A 105 -19.31 11.80 -6.93
CA GLN A 105 -18.62 12.95 -6.33
C GLN A 105 -18.64 12.88 -4.80
N HIS A 106 -18.68 11.68 -4.22
CA HIS A 106 -18.70 11.49 -2.78
C HIS A 106 -17.30 11.20 -2.25
N ILE A 107 -17.17 11.31 -0.93
CA ILE A 107 -16.04 10.72 -0.22
C ILE A 107 -16.29 9.22 -0.17
N THR A 108 -15.34 8.45 -0.70
CA THR A 108 -15.35 6.99 -0.62
C THR A 108 -14.22 6.53 0.28
N ASN A 109 -14.52 5.66 1.24
CA ASN A 109 -13.51 5.04 2.09
C ASN A 109 -13.40 3.54 1.79
N ILE A 110 -12.18 3.08 1.53
CA ILE A 110 -11.85 1.67 1.29
C ILE A 110 -11.24 1.09 2.57
N ILE A 111 -12.04 0.25 3.24
CA ILE A 111 -11.77 -0.33 4.54
C ILE A 111 -11.20 -1.73 4.40
N GLY A 112 -10.11 -2.01 5.10
CA GLY A 112 -9.50 -3.33 5.11
C GLY A 112 -8.41 -3.49 6.17
N ILE A 113 -8.12 -4.74 6.52
CA ILE A 113 -7.07 -5.05 7.49
C ILE A 113 -5.67 -4.83 6.89
N ALA A 114 -4.62 -4.98 7.72
CA ALA A 114 -3.24 -4.88 7.27
C ALA A 114 -2.95 -5.89 6.15
N GLY A 115 -2.25 -5.45 5.11
CA GLY A 115 -1.86 -6.30 3.99
C GLY A 115 -3.02 -6.84 3.12
N GLN A 116 -4.25 -6.36 3.32
CA GLN A 116 -5.41 -6.75 2.51
C GLN A 116 -5.41 -6.12 1.10
N GLY A 117 -4.50 -5.18 0.84
CA GLY A 117 -4.32 -4.57 -0.49
C GLY A 117 -5.05 -3.24 -0.70
N LYS A 118 -5.40 -2.51 0.37
CA LYS A 118 -6.06 -1.18 0.28
C LYS A 118 -5.27 -0.18 -0.59
N SER A 119 -3.99 0.02 -0.28
CA SER A 119 -3.09 0.88 -1.05
C SER A 119 -2.95 0.40 -2.50
N THR A 120 -2.93 -0.92 -2.72
CA THR A 120 -2.89 -1.52 -4.06
C THR A 120 -4.17 -1.26 -4.85
N ILE A 121 -5.34 -1.33 -4.20
CA ILE A 121 -6.64 -0.95 -4.80
C ILE A 121 -6.63 0.53 -5.14
N LEU A 122 -6.16 1.40 -4.24
CA LEU A 122 -6.12 2.84 -4.48
C LEU A 122 -5.19 3.18 -5.67
N ARG A 123 -4.02 2.53 -5.76
CA ARG A 123 -3.11 2.66 -6.91
C ARG A 123 -3.71 2.11 -8.20
N LYS A 124 -4.53 1.06 -8.13
CA LYS A 124 -5.27 0.54 -9.29
C LYS A 124 -6.31 1.56 -9.76
N LEU A 125 -7.11 2.10 -8.83
CA LEU A 125 -8.09 3.15 -9.12
C LEU A 125 -7.42 4.39 -9.73
N PHE A 126 -6.22 4.75 -9.26
CA PHE A 126 -5.42 5.83 -9.84
C PHE A 126 -5.15 5.62 -11.34
N ILE A 127 -4.71 4.41 -11.70
CA ILE A 127 -4.46 4.05 -13.11
C ILE A 127 -5.76 4.08 -13.92
N GLU A 128 -6.84 3.52 -13.39
CA GLU A 128 -8.12 3.47 -14.10
C GLU A 128 -8.75 4.87 -14.26
N GLN A 129 -8.53 5.77 -13.30
CA GLN A 129 -8.93 7.17 -13.39
C GLN A 129 -8.15 7.93 -14.47
N ILE A 130 -6.84 7.65 -14.61
CA ILE A 130 -6.03 8.16 -15.72
C ILE A 130 -6.58 7.69 -17.06
N LYS A 131 -6.86 6.38 -17.20
CA LYS A 131 -7.39 5.79 -18.44
C LYS A 131 -8.79 6.30 -18.79
N ASN A 132 -9.65 6.51 -17.79
CA ASN A 132 -10.97 7.08 -17.97
C ASN A 132 -10.90 8.51 -18.54
N GLY A 133 -9.93 9.31 -18.06
CA GLY A 133 -9.58 10.59 -18.69
C GLY A 133 -10.51 11.75 -18.34
N THR A 134 -11.37 11.62 -17.32
CA THR A 134 -12.32 12.68 -16.90
C THR A 134 -11.80 13.60 -15.82
N LYS A 135 -10.95 13.08 -14.92
CA LYS A 135 -10.36 13.81 -13.79
C LYS A 135 -8.90 13.45 -13.62
N ILE A 136 -8.05 14.42 -13.31
CA ILE A 136 -6.64 14.23 -13.01
C ILE A 136 -6.52 13.72 -11.56
N PRO A 137 -6.04 12.49 -11.33
CA PRO A 137 -5.88 11.99 -9.98
C PRO A 137 -4.58 12.50 -9.35
N PHE A 138 -4.66 12.82 -8.06
CA PHE A 138 -3.50 13.10 -7.21
C PHE A 138 -3.46 12.14 -6.04
N PHE A 139 -2.37 11.36 -5.95
CA PHE A 139 -2.14 10.40 -4.89
C PHE A 139 -1.34 11.03 -3.74
N ILE A 140 -1.82 10.91 -2.51
CA ILE A 140 -1.21 11.48 -1.30
C ILE A 140 -1.16 10.40 -0.23
N GLU A 141 0.04 10.10 0.27
CA GLU A 141 0.20 9.26 1.47
C GLU A 141 -0.06 10.12 2.72
N LEU A 142 -1.14 9.84 3.46
CA LEU A 142 -1.59 10.69 4.56
C LEU A 142 -0.58 10.77 5.70
N ARG A 143 0.22 9.73 5.95
CA ARG A 143 1.33 9.79 6.92
C ARG A 143 2.38 10.87 6.60
N ARG A 144 2.46 11.34 5.35
CA ARG A 144 3.43 12.35 4.89
C ARG A 144 2.90 13.78 4.91
N THR A 145 1.62 14.00 5.18
CA THR A 145 1.03 15.35 5.16
C THR A 145 1.49 16.19 6.35
N GLY A 146 1.90 15.55 7.45
CA GLY A 146 2.29 16.23 8.68
C GLY A 146 1.20 17.20 9.17
N ASN A 147 1.63 18.33 9.74
CA ASN A 147 0.73 19.39 10.20
C ASN A 147 0.16 20.25 9.05
N ASP A 148 0.70 20.13 7.83
CA ASP A 148 0.40 21.03 6.72
C ASP A 148 -0.91 20.67 5.99
N GLY A 149 -1.35 19.41 6.10
CA GLY A 149 -2.62 18.94 5.54
C GLY A 149 -2.58 18.54 4.07
N ILE A 150 -3.75 18.21 3.53
CA ILE A 150 -3.97 17.65 2.20
C ILE A 150 -3.80 18.72 1.12
N ILE A 151 -4.37 19.91 1.31
CA ILE A 151 -4.28 21.00 0.33
C ILE A 151 -2.82 21.42 0.13
N LYS A 152 -2.05 21.57 1.22
CA LYS A 152 -0.63 21.91 1.11
C LYS A 152 0.18 20.81 0.45
N SER A 153 -0.18 19.54 0.69
CA SER A 153 0.44 18.40 0.01
C SER A 153 0.15 18.40 -1.50
N LEU A 154 -1.06 18.79 -1.92
CA LEU A 154 -1.40 19.00 -3.34
C LEU A 154 -0.59 20.15 -3.94
N GLU A 155 -0.52 21.29 -3.25
CA GLU A 155 0.27 22.46 -3.68
C GLU A 155 1.76 22.09 -3.85
N ASN A 156 2.36 21.42 -2.86
CA ASN A 156 3.73 20.93 -2.92
C ASN A 156 3.93 19.94 -4.06
N THR A 157 2.93 19.08 -4.33
CA THR A 157 2.97 18.18 -5.49
C THR A 157 3.06 19.00 -6.78
N LEU A 158 2.18 19.97 -7.00
CA LEU A 158 2.17 20.83 -8.18
C LEU A 158 3.50 21.60 -8.34
N ILE A 159 4.05 22.14 -7.25
CA ILE A 159 5.36 22.81 -7.25
C ILE A 159 6.47 21.85 -7.68
N ASN A 160 6.48 20.62 -7.17
CA ASN A 160 7.46 19.60 -7.57
C ASN A 160 7.36 19.20 -9.05
N LEU A 161 6.20 19.40 -9.68
CA LEU A 161 6.00 19.21 -11.12
C LEU A 161 6.58 20.36 -11.96
N GLY A 162 7.01 21.45 -11.34
CA GLY A 162 7.50 22.66 -12.03
C GLY A 162 6.43 23.72 -12.25
N LEU A 163 5.31 23.66 -11.52
CA LEU A 163 4.27 24.68 -11.54
C LEU A 163 4.47 25.71 -10.42
N HIS A 164 3.88 26.88 -10.58
CA HIS A 164 3.89 27.94 -9.56
C HIS A 164 2.46 28.40 -9.27
N PRO A 165 1.63 27.54 -8.63
CA PRO A 165 0.23 27.85 -8.42
C PRO A 165 0.07 28.98 -7.41
N THR A 166 -0.79 29.96 -7.72
CA THR A 166 -1.29 30.92 -6.74
C THR A 166 -2.36 30.27 -5.87
N SER A 167 -2.65 30.83 -4.69
CA SER A 167 -3.75 30.34 -3.84
C SER A 167 -5.09 30.32 -4.58
N GLN A 168 -5.34 31.32 -5.45
CA GLN A 168 -6.52 31.37 -6.31
C GLN A 168 -6.54 30.20 -7.31
N ALA A 169 -5.41 29.90 -7.96
CA ALA A 169 -5.34 28.79 -8.91
C ALA A 169 -5.60 27.43 -8.23
N ILE A 170 -5.13 27.24 -6.99
CA ILE A 170 -5.44 26.04 -6.19
C ILE A 170 -6.93 25.96 -5.87
N ASP A 171 -7.53 27.02 -5.33
CA ASP A 171 -8.95 27.04 -4.97
C ASP A 171 -9.84 26.77 -6.21
N GLU A 172 -9.52 27.41 -7.35
CA GLU A 172 -10.17 27.19 -8.63
C GLU A 172 -9.97 25.76 -9.19
N LEU A 173 -8.78 25.17 -9.00
CA LEU A 173 -8.52 23.78 -9.38
C LEU A 173 -9.39 22.82 -8.56
N LEU A 174 -9.52 23.04 -7.25
CA LEU A 174 -10.37 22.24 -6.37
C LEU A 174 -11.85 22.36 -6.79
N PHE A 175 -12.34 23.57 -7.12
CA PHE A 175 -13.71 23.82 -7.60
C PHE A 175 -14.01 23.27 -9.00
N SER A 176 -13.00 22.93 -9.79
CA SER A 176 -13.17 22.59 -11.20
C SER A 176 -13.93 21.28 -11.45
N ASN A 177 -14.00 20.40 -10.44
CA ASN A 177 -14.43 19.00 -10.59
C ASN A 177 -13.63 18.23 -11.68
N LYS A 178 -12.42 18.71 -12.00
CA LYS A 178 -11.49 18.11 -12.98
C LYS A 178 -10.34 17.36 -12.35
N ILE A 179 -10.31 17.26 -11.02
CA ILE A 179 -9.33 16.49 -10.28
C ILE A 179 -10.01 15.54 -9.30
N SER A 180 -9.27 14.54 -8.84
CA SER A 180 -9.68 13.63 -7.76
C SER A 180 -8.51 13.41 -6.82
N LEU A 181 -8.80 13.22 -5.53
CA LEU A 181 -7.76 12.94 -4.53
C LEU A 181 -7.82 11.49 -4.09
N MET A 182 -6.66 10.85 -4.08
CA MET A 182 -6.47 9.47 -3.63
C MET A 182 -5.59 9.48 -2.40
N LEU A 183 -6.19 9.30 -1.23
CA LEU A 183 -5.59 9.49 0.08
C LEU A 183 -5.31 8.12 0.72
N ASP A 184 -4.03 7.77 0.87
CA ASP A 184 -3.64 6.46 1.39
C ASP A 184 -3.29 6.51 2.88
N GLY A 185 -3.85 5.59 3.66
CA GLY A 185 -3.40 5.28 5.02
C GLY A 185 -3.90 6.24 6.10
N PHE A 186 -5.22 6.45 6.22
CA PHE A 186 -5.77 7.29 7.31
C PHE A 186 -5.42 6.74 8.70
N ASP A 187 -5.31 5.42 8.85
CA ASP A 187 -4.90 4.78 10.11
C ASP A 187 -3.45 5.10 10.50
N GLU A 188 -2.59 5.42 9.54
CA GLU A 188 -1.15 5.70 9.70
C GLU A 188 -0.85 7.16 10.09
N VAL A 189 -1.88 8.01 10.16
CA VAL A 189 -1.75 9.40 10.60
C VAL A 189 -1.51 9.45 12.11
N ASN A 190 -0.72 10.42 12.59
CA ASN A 190 -0.57 10.69 14.02
C ASN A 190 -1.94 10.97 14.68
N SER A 191 -2.21 10.38 15.86
CA SER A 191 -3.49 10.55 16.55
C SER A 191 -3.89 12.01 16.78
N LYS A 192 -2.93 12.91 17.02
CA LYS A 192 -3.18 14.35 17.21
C LYS A 192 -3.69 15.06 15.95
N GLN A 193 -3.44 14.50 14.77
CA GLN A 193 -3.77 15.09 13.47
C GLN A 193 -4.99 14.44 12.81
N LYS A 194 -5.43 13.27 13.29
CA LYS A 194 -6.53 12.49 12.66
C LYS A 194 -7.81 13.30 12.51
N ASP A 195 -8.21 14.03 13.55
CA ASP A 195 -9.46 14.81 13.53
C ASP A 195 -9.36 16.04 12.62
N ILE A 196 -8.18 16.66 12.55
CA ILE A 196 -7.90 17.78 11.65
C ILE A 196 -7.97 17.31 10.20
N LEU A 197 -7.30 16.19 9.88
CA LEU A 197 -7.34 15.62 8.53
C LEU A 197 -8.73 15.13 8.15
N LEU A 198 -9.49 14.52 9.07
CA LEU A 198 -10.87 14.13 8.80
C LEU A 198 -11.71 15.37 8.47
N SER A 199 -11.56 16.45 9.25
CA SER A 199 -12.25 17.72 8.99
C SER A 199 -11.88 18.30 7.63
N GLU A 200 -10.61 18.22 7.22
CA GLU A 200 -10.16 18.66 5.90
C GLU A 200 -10.74 17.80 4.77
N ILE A 201 -10.78 16.47 4.93
CA ILE A 201 -11.42 15.55 3.96
C ILE A 201 -12.88 15.90 3.75
N LEU A 202 -13.63 16.14 4.83
CA LEU A 202 -15.04 16.54 4.76
C LEU A 202 -15.21 17.90 4.10
N MET A 203 -14.38 18.88 4.48
CA MET A 203 -14.39 20.21 3.88
C MET A 203 -14.11 20.16 2.38
N LEU A 204 -13.18 19.32 1.93
CA LEU A 204 -12.86 19.16 0.51
C LEU A 204 -14.09 18.74 -0.31
N ASN A 205 -14.92 17.86 0.23
CA ASN A 205 -16.15 17.45 -0.43
C ASN A 205 -17.26 18.50 -0.30
N VAL A 206 -17.51 19.03 0.90
CA VAL A 206 -18.59 19.99 1.15
C VAL A 206 -18.39 21.30 0.38
N LYS A 207 -17.16 21.84 0.40
CA LYS A 207 -16.85 23.12 -0.25
C LYS A 207 -16.74 22.97 -1.77
N TYR A 208 -16.06 21.95 -2.26
CA TYR A 208 -15.67 21.86 -3.68
C TYR A 208 -16.40 20.77 -4.48
N ALA A 209 -17.27 19.97 -3.86
CA ALA A 209 -17.80 18.73 -4.44
C ALA A 209 -16.68 17.79 -4.95
N LEU A 210 -15.51 17.84 -4.29
CA LEU A 210 -14.33 17.12 -4.72
C LEU A 210 -14.51 15.63 -4.45
N GLN A 211 -14.16 14.82 -5.44
CA GLN A 211 -14.08 13.39 -5.27
C GLN A 211 -12.83 13.02 -4.48
N VAL A 212 -13.04 12.36 -3.34
CA VAL A 212 -11.98 11.91 -2.45
C VAL A 212 -12.14 10.43 -2.22
N ILE A 213 -11.08 9.65 -2.49
CA ILE A 213 -11.03 8.22 -2.18
C ILE A 213 -9.96 8.04 -1.12
N VAL A 214 -10.35 7.62 0.08
CA VAL A 214 -9.46 7.40 1.22
C VAL A 214 -9.37 5.91 1.55
N THR A 215 -8.23 5.45 2.08
CA THR A 215 -8.09 4.10 2.62
C THR A 215 -7.94 4.15 4.14
N SER A 216 -8.52 3.16 4.84
CA SER A 216 -8.40 3.07 6.30
C SER A 216 -8.51 1.65 6.84
N ARG A 217 -8.17 1.44 8.11
CA ARG A 217 -8.49 0.21 8.85
C ARG A 217 -9.92 0.25 9.42
N PRO A 218 -10.56 -0.91 9.65
CA PRO A 218 -11.81 -0.97 10.40
C PRO A 218 -11.70 -0.21 11.74
N GLY A 219 -12.75 0.51 12.12
CA GLY A 219 -12.84 1.21 13.40
C GLY A 219 -12.17 2.59 13.45
N THR A 220 -11.54 3.07 12.38
CA THR A 220 -11.07 4.47 12.31
C THR A 220 -12.23 5.46 12.26
N THR A 221 -12.02 6.70 12.72
CA THR A 221 -13.06 7.75 12.77
C THR A 221 -13.70 8.02 11.41
N VAL A 222 -12.94 8.00 10.31
CA VAL A 222 -13.45 8.13 8.93
C VAL A 222 -14.51 7.09 8.55
N CYS A 223 -14.53 5.92 9.20
CA CYS A 223 -15.53 4.88 8.93
C CYS A 223 -16.92 5.25 9.48
N ASN A 224 -16.98 6.10 10.50
CA ASN A 224 -18.21 6.42 11.22
C ASN A 224 -18.84 7.74 10.75
N GLU A 225 -18.15 8.47 9.88
CA GLU A 225 -18.57 9.79 9.44
C GLU A 225 -19.76 9.69 8.47
N PRO A 226 -20.88 10.37 8.75
CA PRO A 226 -21.96 10.52 7.80
C PRO A 226 -21.45 11.10 6.47
N SER A 227 -22.11 10.82 5.35
CA SER A 227 -21.71 11.22 3.99
C SER A 227 -20.50 10.51 3.36
N ILE A 228 -19.79 9.66 4.12
CA ILE A 228 -18.74 8.80 3.57
C ILE A 228 -19.32 7.45 3.13
N VAL A 229 -19.10 7.09 1.87
CA VAL A 229 -19.47 5.78 1.33
C VAL A 229 -18.37 4.77 1.66
N ASN A 230 -18.65 3.85 2.56
CA ASN A 230 -17.70 2.82 2.99
C ASN A 230 -17.77 1.58 2.10
N TYR A 231 -16.63 1.15 1.56
CA TYR A 231 -16.44 -0.14 0.91
C TYR A 231 -15.50 -0.99 1.74
N LYS A 232 -15.89 -2.24 2.01
CA LYS A 232 -15.02 -3.22 2.65
C LYS A 232 -14.29 -4.03 1.59
N VAL A 233 -12.98 -4.20 1.74
CA VAL A 233 -12.20 -5.15 0.94
C VAL A 233 -12.58 -6.56 1.36
N GLU A 234 -12.91 -7.39 0.39
CA GLU A 234 -13.26 -8.79 0.60
C GLU A 234 -12.03 -9.64 0.95
N LYS A 235 -12.28 -10.75 1.65
CA LYS A 235 -11.23 -11.75 1.88
C LYS A 235 -10.95 -12.50 0.58
N LEU A 236 -9.69 -12.90 0.39
CA LEU A 236 -9.33 -13.75 -0.74
C LEU A 236 -10.06 -15.09 -0.66
N LYS A 237 -10.55 -15.55 -1.81
CA LYS A 237 -11.08 -16.91 -1.99
C LYS A 237 -9.97 -17.79 -2.56
N GLU A 238 -10.15 -19.11 -2.49
CA GLU A 238 -9.18 -20.09 -3.00
C GLU A 238 -8.70 -19.77 -4.43
N LYS A 239 -9.62 -19.40 -5.33
CA LYS A 239 -9.28 -19.01 -6.70
C LYS A 239 -8.36 -17.79 -6.78
N ASP A 240 -8.57 -16.80 -5.90
CA ASP A 240 -7.72 -15.61 -5.85
C ASP A 240 -6.32 -15.97 -5.34
N ILE A 241 -6.23 -16.82 -4.31
CA ILE A 241 -4.95 -17.32 -3.76
C ILE A 241 -4.13 -18.03 -4.84
N LEU A 242 -4.75 -18.98 -5.55
CA LEU A 242 -4.10 -19.74 -6.61
C LEU A 242 -3.61 -18.83 -7.74
N ALA A 243 -4.41 -17.84 -8.14
CA ALA A 243 -4.05 -16.88 -9.17
C ALA A 243 -2.86 -15.99 -8.74
N ILE A 244 -2.86 -15.52 -7.50
CA ILE A 244 -1.74 -14.72 -6.95
C ILE A 244 -0.45 -15.55 -6.93
N ILE A 245 -0.49 -16.80 -6.43
CA ILE A 245 0.69 -17.69 -6.40
C ILE A 245 1.27 -17.91 -7.80
N GLU A 246 0.40 -18.17 -8.78
CA GLU A 246 0.82 -18.36 -10.17
C GLU A 246 1.46 -17.11 -10.75
N LYS A 247 0.90 -15.93 -10.45
CA LYS A 247 1.44 -14.65 -10.90
C LYS A 247 2.79 -14.32 -10.25
N LEU A 248 2.93 -14.60 -8.96
CA LEU A 248 4.20 -14.45 -8.24
C LEU A 248 5.28 -15.35 -8.87
N ASN A 249 4.98 -16.64 -9.01
CA ASN A 249 5.97 -17.60 -9.52
C ASN A 249 6.38 -17.33 -10.98
N THR A 250 5.48 -16.79 -11.81
CA THR A 250 5.81 -16.39 -13.18
C THR A 250 6.86 -15.28 -13.22
N ASN A 251 6.90 -14.41 -12.21
CA ASN A 251 7.79 -13.25 -12.19
C ASN A 251 9.20 -13.54 -11.65
N ASN A 252 9.39 -14.55 -10.78
CA ASN A 252 10.73 -14.83 -10.21
C ASN A 252 11.13 -16.32 -10.17
N GLY A 253 10.21 -17.25 -10.46
CA GLY A 253 10.49 -18.68 -10.43
C GLY A 253 10.98 -19.22 -9.08
N VAL A 254 10.65 -18.57 -7.95
CA VAL A 254 11.09 -19.01 -6.61
C VAL A 254 10.64 -20.42 -6.28
N ILE A 255 9.50 -20.84 -6.83
CA ILE A 255 8.96 -22.19 -6.68
C ILE A 255 9.25 -22.96 -7.98
N ASP A 256 9.99 -24.05 -7.84
CA ASP A 256 10.30 -24.94 -8.96
C ASP A 256 9.04 -25.36 -9.72
N LYS A 257 9.15 -25.48 -11.04
CA LYS A 257 8.03 -25.87 -11.92
C LYS A 257 7.35 -27.16 -11.49
N GLU A 258 8.08 -28.09 -10.88
CA GLU A 258 7.56 -29.37 -10.37
C GLU A 258 6.87 -29.24 -8.99
N GLN A 259 7.21 -28.21 -8.21
CA GLN A 259 6.62 -27.96 -6.89
C GLN A 259 5.33 -27.13 -6.98
N LEU A 260 5.22 -26.26 -7.99
CA LEU A 260 4.03 -25.41 -8.16
C LEU A 260 2.71 -26.21 -8.24
N PRO A 261 2.59 -27.32 -9.00
CA PRO A 261 1.39 -28.16 -8.99
C PRO A 261 1.07 -28.73 -7.61
N LYS A 262 2.10 -29.22 -6.88
CA LYS A 262 1.94 -29.77 -5.53
C LYS A 262 1.37 -28.74 -4.57
N ILE A 263 1.84 -27.50 -4.63
CA ILE A 263 1.32 -26.40 -3.82
C ILE A 263 -0.13 -26.10 -4.15
N LYS A 264 -0.46 -26.01 -5.44
CA LYS A 264 -1.86 -25.78 -5.86
C LYS A 264 -2.77 -26.89 -5.33
N ASP A 265 -2.33 -28.14 -5.34
CA ASP A 265 -3.11 -29.27 -4.80
C ASP A 265 -3.22 -29.25 -3.27
N ILE A 266 -2.14 -28.89 -2.56
CA ILE A 266 -2.19 -28.65 -1.10
C ILE A 266 -3.25 -27.61 -0.76
N ILE A 267 -3.25 -26.47 -1.46
CA ILE A 267 -4.17 -25.36 -1.19
C ILE A 267 -5.62 -25.78 -1.42
N LYS A 268 -5.91 -26.47 -2.52
CA LYS A 268 -7.25 -26.98 -2.84
C LYS A 268 -7.77 -27.97 -1.79
N ASN A 269 -6.86 -28.77 -1.22
CA ASN A 269 -7.21 -29.82 -0.27
C ASN A 269 -7.15 -29.36 1.21
N ASN A 270 -6.62 -28.17 1.49
CA ASN A 270 -6.43 -27.67 2.86
C ASN A 270 -7.24 -26.38 3.10
N LYS A 271 -8.50 -26.56 3.53
CA LYS A 271 -9.41 -25.44 3.86
C LYS A 271 -8.89 -24.55 4.98
N ASN A 272 -8.14 -25.11 5.94
CA ASN A 272 -7.59 -24.32 7.03
C ASN A 272 -6.52 -23.37 6.50
N LEU A 273 -5.60 -23.86 5.66
CA LEU A 273 -4.58 -23.04 5.02
C LEU A 273 -5.21 -21.90 4.18
N VAL A 274 -6.27 -22.19 3.41
CA VAL A 274 -7.05 -21.17 2.68
C VAL A 274 -7.65 -20.12 3.64
N SER A 275 -8.18 -20.55 4.78
CA SER A 275 -8.75 -19.64 5.80
C SER A 275 -7.72 -18.75 6.49
N VAL A 276 -6.44 -19.13 6.45
CA VAL A 276 -5.33 -18.30 6.92
C VAL A 276 -4.93 -17.27 5.87
N MET A 277 -4.79 -17.68 4.61
CA MET A 277 -4.32 -16.83 3.50
C MET A 277 -5.40 -15.89 2.93
N THR A 278 -6.07 -15.16 3.81
CA THR A 278 -7.21 -14.30 3.47
C THR A 278 -6.83 -12.95 2.87
N SER A 279 -5.54 -12.63 2.78
CA SER A 279 -5.02 -11.35 2.28
C SER A 279 -3.81 -11.54 1.36
N PRO A 280 -3.58 -10.63 0.38
CA PRO A 280 -2.46 -10.73 -0.55
C PRO A 280 -1.09 -10.80 0.12
N ILE A 281 -0.89 -10.12 1.25
CA ILE A 281 0.38 -10.18 1.98
C ILE A 281 0.67 -11.59 2.48
N LEU A 282 -0.34 -12.30 3.00
CA LEU A 282 -0.18 -13.65 3.54
C LEU A 282 0.09 -14.65 2.43
N VAL A 283 -0.57 -14.50 1.28
CA VAL A 283 -0.28 -15.33 0.10
C VAL A 283 1.16 -15.10 -0.39
N THR A 284 1.60 -13.85 -0.44
CA THR A 284 2.97 -13.50 -0.85
C THR A 284 4.00 -14.07 0.12
N LEU A 285 3.78 -13.93 1.43
CA LEU A 285 4.65 -14.45 2.47
C LEU A 285 4.72 -15.98 2.43
N PHE A 286 3.58 -16.64 2.24
CA PHE A 286 3.52 -18.09 2.04
C PHE A 286 4.35 -18.51 0.83
N HIS A 287 4.17 -17.85 -0.33
CA HIS A 287 4.92 -18.14 -1.55
C HIS A 287 6.44 -18.03 -1.35
N VAL A 288 6.90 -16.96 -0.67
CA VAL A 288 8.33 -16.71 -0.43
C VAL A 288 8.93 -17.71 0.55
N CYS A 289 8.17 -18.13 1.57
CA CYS A 289 8.67 -18.98 2.64
C CYS A 289 8.47 -20.47 2.38
N TYR A 290 7.53 -20.85 1.52
CA TYR A 290 7.19 -22.25 1.23
C TYR A 290 8.40 -23.15 0.93
N PRO A 291 9.39 -22.75 0.10
CA PRO A 291 10.55 -23.61 -0.20
C PRO A 291 11.40 -23.99 1.02
N PHE A 292 11.27 -23.25 2.12
CA PHE A 292 12.04 -23.44 3.35
C PHE A 292 11.22 -24.05 4.49
N MET A 293 9.90 -24.18 4.31
CA MET A 293 8.99 -24.74 5.30
C MET A 293 9.07 -26.26 5.29
N ASP A 294 9.38 -26.84 6.44
CA ASP A 294 9.38 -28.30 6.61
C ASP A 294 7.96 -28.85 6.85
N ILE A 295 7.07 -28.03 7.44
CA ILE A 295 5.70 -28.38 7.78
C ILE A 295 4.74 -27.28 7.32
N ILE A 296 3.66 -27.69 6.66
CA ILE A 296 2.61 -26.79 6.20
C ILE A 296 1.74 -26.38 7.38
N PRO A 297 1.54 -25.08 7.62
CA PRO A 297 0.79 -24.62 8.78
C PRO A 297 -0.70 -24.99 8.66
N ASN A 298 -1.26 -25.49 9.76
CA ASN A 298 -2.66 -25.92 9.84
C ASN A 298 -3.59 -24.83 10.39
N ASN A 299 -3.05 -23.75 10.94
CA ASN A 299 -3.82 -22.64 11.49
C ASN A 299 -3.00 -21.34 11.44
N THR A 300 -3.63 -20.21 11.80
CA THR A 300 -3.02 -18.88 11.74
C THR A 300 -1.81 -18.75 12.68
N VAL A 301 -1.84 -19.37 13.85
CA VAL A 301 -0.73 -19.31 14.82
C VAL A 301 0.49 -20.01 14.25
N GLU A 302 0.32 -21.25 13.78
CA GLU A 302 1.37 -22.01 13.10
C GLU A 302 1.90 -21.27 11.88
N PHE A 303 1.03 -20.59 11.12
CA PHE A 303 1.46 -19.81 9.96
C PHE A 303 2.42 -18.70 10.35
N TYR A 304 2.09 -17.89 11.35
CA TYR A 304 2.94 -16.78 11.79
C TYR A 304 4.20 -17.27 12.51
N SER A 305 4.12 -18.32 13.33
CA SER A 305 5.31 -18.90 13.97
C SER A 305 6.25 -19.50 12.94
N ASN A 306 5.73 -20.27 11.98
CA ASN A 306 6.54 -20.85 10.90
C ASN A 306 7.11 -19.77 10.01
N LEU A 307 6.38 -18.70 9.75
CA LEU A 307 6.87 -17.57 8.97
C LEU A 307 8.07 -16.90 9.66
N PHE A 308 7.92 -16.55 10.95
CA PHE A 308 9.01 -15.96 11.71
C PHE A 308 10.22 -16.88 11.72
N MET A 309 10.02 -18.15 12.07
CA MET A 309 11.09 -19.14 12.12
C MET A 309 11.76 -19.28 10.76
N THR A 310 10.99 -19.38 9.69
CA THR A 310 11.52 -19.50 8.33
C THR A 310 12.37 -18.30 7.96
N LEU A 311 11.93 -17.07 8.25
CA LEU A 311 12.69 -15.87 7.94
C LEU A 311 13.95 -15.76 8.82
N TYR A 312 13.81 -16.04 10.11
CA TYR A 312 14.90 -15.94 11.09
C TYR A 312 15.93 -17.09 10.94
N LEU A 313 15.56 -18.22 10.33
CA LEU A 313 16.41 -19.37 10.02
C LEU A 313 16.86 -19.42 8.55
N ARG A 314 16.30 -18.58 7.66
CA ARG A 314 16.49 -18.68 6.20
C ARG A 314 17.96 -18.73 5.80
N HIS A 315 18.79 -18.00 6.53
CA HIS A 315 20.22 -17.90 6.31
C HIS A 315 20.97 -19.23 6.56
N ASP A 316 20.54 -20.02 7.54
CA ASP A 316 21.18 -21.30 7.85
C ASP A 316 20.96 -22.33 6.72
N LYS A 317 19.87 -22.20 5.94
CA LYS A 317 19.53 -23.09 4.81
C LYS A 317 20.10 -22.61 3.46
N VAL A 318 20.45 -21.32 3.30
CA VAL A 318 20.98 -20.75 2.05
C VAL A 318 22.50 -20.53 2.16
N LYS A 319 23.27 -21.49 1.64
CA LYS A 319 24.75 -21.61 1.78
C LYS A 319 25.64 -20.44 1.28
N ASN A 320 25.07 -19.31 0.84
CA ASN A 320 25.82 -18.24 0.16
C ASN A 320 25.70 -16.84 0.79
N PHE A 321 25.04 -16.69 1.95
CA PHE A 321 24.98 -15.41 2.67
C PHE A 321 25.14 -15.65 4.18
N ASP A 322 26.39 -15.68 4.66
CA ASP A 322 26.71 -15.65 6.08
C ASP A 322 26.34 -14.27 6.65
N ARG A 323 25.10 -14.13 7.13
CA ARG A 323 24.74 -13.08 8.06
C ARG A 323 24.78 -13.70 9.45
N GLU A 324 25.90 -13.51 10.16
CA GLU A 324 26.04 -13.98 11.53
C GLU A 324 24.99 -13.30 12.43
N LYS A 325 24.28 -14.11 13.22
CA LYS A 325 23.39 -13.62 14.28
C LYS A 325 24.22 -12.88 15.32
N SER A 326 23.78 -11.69 15.68
CA SER A 326 24.45 -10.84 16.67
C SER A 326 24.04 -11.22 18.09
N SER A 327 22.86 -11.80 18.28
CA SER A 327 22.37 -12.30 19.56
C SER A 327 22.82 -13.74 19.82
N SER A 328 23.05 -14.05 21.10
CA SER A 328 23.28 -15.40 21.61
C SER A 328 21.98 -16.16 21.94
N LEU A 329 20.81 -15.52 21.78
CA LEU A 329 19.52 -16.15 22.08
C LEU A 329 19.17 -17.25 21.07
N SER A 330 18.50 -18.29 21.55
CA SER A 330 17.92 -19.31 20.67
C SER A 330 16.76 -18.73 19.86
N HIS A 331 16.42 -19.40 18.75
CA HIS A 331 15.32 -19.03 17.86
C HIS A 331 13.97 -18.85 18.58
N ASN A 332 13.68 -19.74 19.55
CA ASN A 332 12.44 -19.66 20.33
C ASN A 332 12.45 -18.46 21.28
N GLU A 333 13.60 -18.17 21.91
CA GLU A 333 13.75 -17.02 22.81
C GLU A 333 13.66 -15.69 22.06
N ALA A 334 14.30 -15.62 20.89
CA ALA A 334 14.19 -14.47 19.99
C ALA A 334 12.74 -14.27 19.54
N TYR A 335 12.02 -15.34 19.16
CA TYR A 335 10.59 -15.28 18.81
C TYR A 335 9.73 -14.76 19.97
N ASP A 336 9.95 -15.25 21.18
CA ASP A 336 9.24 -14.81 22.38
C ASP A 336 9.47 -13.33 22.69
N CYS A 337 10.74 -12.88 22.57
CA CYS A 337 11.08 -11.47 22.74
C CYS A 337 10.43 -10.62 21.64
N PHE A 338 10.47 -11.06 20.38
CA PHE A 338 9.83 -10.37 19.26
C PHE A 338 8.31 -10.21 19.48
N CYS A 339 7.62 -11.29 19.86
CA CYS A 339 6.19 -11.23 20.16
C CYS A 339 5.88 -10.25 21.30
N THR A 340 6.73 -10.23 22.32
CA THR A 340 6.59 -9.31 23.47
C THR A 340 6.84 -7.85 23.07
N LEU A 341 7.84 -7.61 22.22
CA LEU A 341 8.13 -6.31 21.62
C LEU A 341 6.91 -5.81 20.84
N CYS A 342 6.38 -6.62 19.92
CA CYS A 342 5.21 -6.27 19.11
C CYS A 342 3.96 -6.01 19.96
N PHE A 343 3.71 -6.85 20.96
CA PHE A 343 2.61 -6.64 21.89
C PHE A 343 2.76 -5.29 22.62
N TYR A 344 3.96 -5.02 23.14
CA TYR A 344 4.23 -3.79 23.86
C TYR A 344 4.12 -2.55 22.98
N SER A 345 4.56 -2.61 21.72
CA SER A 345 4.44 -1.51 20.76
C SER A 345 3.00 -1.21 20.38
N ILE A 346 2.18 -2.24 20.18
CA ILE A 346 0.74 -2.08 19.96
C ILE A 346 0.08 -1.44 21.18
N TYR A 347 0.44 -1.91 22.39
CA TYR A 347 -0.10 -1.37 23.65
C TYR A 347 0.22 0.12 23.84
N THR A 348 1.42 0.56 23.46
CA THR A 348 1.83 1.98 23.52
C THR A 348 1.41 2.79 22.28
N ASN A 349 0.72 2.15 21.33
CA ASN A 349 0.33 2.72 20.04
C ASN A 349 1.52 3.30 19.25
N ASN A 350 2.69 2.65 19.35
CA ASN A 350 3.86 2.99 18.54
C ASN A 350 4.06 1.94 17.44
N HIS A 351 4.12 2.41 16.19
CA HIS A 351 4.25 1.57 14.99
C HIS A 351 5.50 1.90 14.17
N GLU A 352 6.25 2.93 14.58
CA GLU A 352 7.48 3.36 13.95
C GLU A 352 8.59 3.43 15.00
N PHE A 353 9.80 3.05 14.59
CA PHE A 353 10.92 2.99 15.50
C PHE A 353 12.12 3.70 14.88
N THR A 354 12.69 4.64 15.63
CA THR A 354 14.11 4.95 15.49
C THR A 354 14.93 3.79 16.04
N GLU A 355 16.19 3.68 15.62
CA GLU A 355 17.11 2.67 16.15
C GLU A 355 17.13 2.67 17.69
N GLN A 356 17.23 3.85 18.31
CA GLN A 356 17.17 4.01 19.75
C GLN A 356 15.87 3.43 20.34
N SER A 357 14.71 3.84 19.80
CA SER A 357 13.43 3.34 20.32
C SER A 357 13.27 1.83 20.11
N LEU A 358 13.76 1.26 19.01
CA LEU A 358 13.71 -0.18 18.80
C LEU A 358 14.54 -0.92 19.86
N ASN A 359 15.72 -0.40 20.18
CA ASN A 359 16.59 -0.95 21.22
C ASN A 359 15.92 -0.89 22.60
N GLU A 360 15.27 0.23 22.95
CA GLU A 360 14.51 0.37 24.21
C GLU A 360 13.35 -0.64 24.31
N TYR A 361 12.59 -0.81 23.23
CA TYR A 361 11.50 -1.78 23.18
C TYR A 361 12.01 -3.21 23.25
N THR A 362 13.13 -3.50 22.59
CA THR A 362 13.79 -4.82 22.63
C THR A 362 14.30 -5.12 24.03
N GLU A 363 14.97 -4.17 24.68
CA GLU A 363 15.44 -4.33 26.05
C GLU A 363 14.28 -4.63 27.02
N LYS A 364 13.17 -3.92 26.86
CA LYS A 364 11.97 -4.18 27.67
C LYS A 364 11.38 -5.56 27.42
N SER A 365 11.35 -5.99 26.15
CA SER A 365 10.88 -7.33 25.79
C SER A 365 11.73 -8.43 26.44
N MET A 366 13.05 -8.25 26.45
CA MET A 366 14.00 -9.17 27.10
C MET A 366 13.79 -9.20 28.62
N LYS A 367 13.61 -8.03 29.26
CA LYS A 367 13.28 -7.95 30.70
C LYS A 367 12.02 -8.73 31.05
N LEU A 368 10.94 -8.54 30.27
CA LEU A 368 9.67 -9.22 30.49
C LEU A 368 9.74 -10.74 30.26
N LYS A 369 10.62 -11.19 29.37
CA LYS A 369 10.87 -12.62 29.12
C LYS A 369 11.95 -13.24 30.02
N GLY A 370 12.52 -12.47 30.95
CA GLY A 370 13.56 -12.96 31.86
C GLY A 370 14.91 -13.22 31.17
N ARG A 371 15.16 -12.58 30.02
CA ARG A 371 16.35 -12.72 29.18
C ARG A 371 17.30 -11.53 29.22
N PHE A 372 17.06 -10.60 30.14
CA PHE A 372 17.87 -9.40 30.26
C PHE A 372 19.30 -9.73 30.69
N GLY A 373 20.29 -9.21 29.97
CA GLY A 373 21.70 -9.43 30.24
C GLY A 373 22.30 -10.67 29.57
N GLU A 374 21.51 -11.55 28.94
CA GLU A 374 22.03 -12.68 28.16
C GLU A 374 22.73 -12.23 26.86
N CYS A 375 22.25 -11.12 26.27
CA CYS A 375 22.94 -10.38 25.22
C CYS A 375 22.59 -8.89 25.30
N LYS A 376 23.23 -8.07 24.45
CA LYS A 376 22.84 -6.67 24.25
C LYS A 376 21.50 -6.59 23.53
N ALA A 377 20.63 -5.65 23.94
CA ALA A 377 19.33 -5.46 23.29
C ALA A 377 19.49 -5.03 21.84
N GLU A 378 20.51 -4.23 21.56
CA GLU A 378 20.92 -3.79 20.23
C GLU A 378 21.25 -4.97 19.31
N SER A 379 21.92 -6.00 19.84
CA SER A 379 22.23 -7.20 19.08
C SER A 379 20.97 -7.96 18.65
N LEU A 380 20.00 -8.13 19.54
CA LEU A 380 18.74 -8.79 19.22
C LEU A 380 17.86 -7.95 18.28
N ALA A 381 17.83 -6.62 18.49
CA ALA A 381 17.15 -5.70 17.60
C ALA A 381 17.75 -5.75 16.19
N GLN A 382 19.07 -5.83 16.09
CA GLN A 382 19.77 -5.98 14.82
C GLN A 382 19.40 -7.30 14.13
N ASP A 383 19.23 -8.40 14.89
CA ASP A 383 18.80 -9.67 14.31
C ASP A 383 17.37 -9.58 13.74
N PHE A 384 16.44 -8.90 14.44
CA PHE A 384 15.08 -8.64 13.93
C PHE A 384 15.04 -7.78 12.66
N ILE A 385 16.10 -7.02 12.36
CA ILE A 385 16.21 -6.25 11.12
C ILE A 385 16.93 -7.07 10.05
N ASN A 386 18.14 -7.53 10.36
CA ASN A 386 19.10 -8.05 9.39
C ASN A 386 18.86 -9.51 9.02
N VAL A 387 18.34 -10.32 9.94
CA VAL A 387 18.15 -11.75 9.73
C VAL A 387 16.78 -12.01 9.10
N THR A 388 15.73 -11.31 9.56
CA THR A 388 14.38 -11.52 9.05
C THR A 388 14.04 -10.73 7.79
N CYS A 389 14.89 -9.79 7.35
CA CYS A 389 14.83 -8.97 6.13
C CYS A 389 13.67 -9.28 5.17
N LEU A 390 12.51 -8.68 5.46
CA LEU A 390 11.37 -8.52 4.53
C LEU A 390 11.36 -7.11 3.94
#